data_AF-A0A1N6TZ13-F1
#
_entry.id   AF-A0A1N6TZ13-F1
#
_cell.length_a   1.000
_cell.length_b   1.000
_cell.length_c   1.000
_cell.angle_alpha   90.00
_cell.angle_beta   90.00
_cell.angle_gamma   90.00
#
_symmetry.space_group_name_H-M   'P 1'
#
loop_
_entity.id
_entity.type
_entity.pdbx_description
1 polymer ?
#
loop_
_entity_poly.entity_id
_entity_poly.type
_entity_poly.pdbx_seq_one_letter_code
_entity_poly.pdbx_strand_id
1 'polypeptide(L)'
;MPLYTEEALRHLLGPPREGMKLSLPRGSRFSPAAQDFLNHWKVAIAFDDPSGSLPSGEKEASGMADSGWDRPGEFPVVLSGDAPRCALCGSGVKEKPEHMTQVDAERFDAKNSPRIRFRGKMDSLNAWVMLTASRARTAGYPKLVEHLATVAAYCREIMSAEYNLRPVAPIQVAGFDEAALRKATHDPQKELGVPHLAPAVEDAELLHWLNVLRTQVRETELVALDAFPPGSSRELPELAVAVNRLSSAVYLLELLLVRGDYGAGGLL
;
A
#
# COMPACT_ATOMS: atom_id res chain seq x y z
N MET A 1 41.00 -4.70 17.51
CA MET A 1 41.00 -4.23 16.10
C MET A 1 42.27 -3.40 15.88
N PRO A 2 43.13 -3.73 14.92
CA PRO A 2 44.38 -3.00 14.72
C PRO A 2 44.12 -1.60 14.13
N LEU A 3 44.73 -0.58 14.74
CA LEU A 3 44.75 0.80 14.26
C LEU A 3 46.09 1.03 13.55
N TYR A 4 46.04 1.42 12.27
CA TYR A 4 47.22 1.74 11.48
C TYR A 4 47.45 3.26 11.44
N THR A 5 48.63 3.68 11.88
CA THR A 5 49.10 5.06 11.77
C THR A 5 49.93 5.25 10.49
N GLU A 6 50.15 6.50 10.06
CA GLU A 6 50.94 6.81 8.87
C GLU A 6 52.35 6.21 8.95
N GLU A 7 53.01 6.32 10.11
CA GLU A 7 54.32 5.73 10.40
C GLU A 7 54.33 4.21 10.13
N ALA A 8 53.28 3.51 10.57
CA ALA A 8 53.13 2.07 10.37
C ALA A 8 52.93 1.72 8.89
N LEU A 9 52.18 2.54 8.14
CA LEU A 9 52.00 2.34 6.69
C LEU A 9 53.28 2.59 5.89
N ARG A 10 54.08 3.61 6.26
CA ARG A 10 55.40 3.86 5.65
C ARG A 10 56.36 2.70 5.90
N HIS A 11 56.34 2.13 7.10
CA HIS A 11 57.16 0.96 7.43
C HIS A 11 56.73 -0.30 6.65
N LEU A 12 55.42 -0.47 6.41
CA LEU A 12 54.86 -1.62 5.67
C LEU A 12 55.06 -1.52 4.15
N LEU A 13 54.96 -0.32 3.58
CA LEU A 13 55.04 -0.10 2.12
C LEU A 13 56.45 0.26 1.63
N GLY A 14 57.36 0.68 2.52
CA GLY A 14 58.68 1.19 2.14
C GLY A 14 58.59 2.57 1.45
N PRO A 15 59.54 2.95 0.57
CA PRO A 15 59.49 4.23 -0.12
C PRO A 15 58.24 4.32 -1.02
N PRO A 16 57.36 5.32 -0.84
CA PRO A 16 56.05 5.34 -1.46
C PRO A 16 56.13 5.58 -2.97
N ARG A 17 55.31 4.83 -3.72
CA ARG A 17 55.08 5.00 -5.16
C ARG A 17 53.58 5.04 -5.42
N GLU A 18 53.15 5.82 -6.42
CA GLU A 18 51.73 5.92 -6.75
C GLU A 18 51.17 4.56 -7.24
N GLY A 19 49.99 4.18 -6.73
CA GLY A 19 49.24 3.01 -7.21
C GLY A 19 49.62 1.66 -6.60
N MET A 20 50.31 1.63 -5.45
CA MET A 20 50.63 0.38 -4.76
C MET A 20 49.37 -0.33 -4.23
N LYS A 21 49.47 -1.65 -4.03
CA LYS A 21 48.39 -2.46 -3.44
C LYS A 21 48.82 -2.94 -2.06
N LEU A 22 47.94 -2.79 -1.07
CA LEU A 22 48.18 -3.21 0.31
C LEU A 22 47.07 -4.18 0.73
N SER A 23 47.44 -5.39 1.18
CA SER A 23 46.47 -6.34 1.74
C SER A 23 46.43 -6.25 3.26
N LEU A 24 45.25 -6.04 3.84
CA LEU A 24 45.05 -5.93 5.29
C LEU A 24 43.90 -6.81 5.78
N PRO A 25 43.89 -7.24 7.05
CA PRO A 25 42.76 -7.97 7.62
C PRO A 25 41.49 -7.09 7.65
N ARG A 26 40.31 -7.65 7.34
CA ARG A 26 39.03 -6.93 7.43
C ARG A 26 38.83 -6.36 8.84
N GLY A 27 38.46 -5.07 8.92
CA GLY A 27 38.23 -4.36 10.18
C GLY A 27 39.41 -3.51 10.68
N SER A 28 40.45 -3.30 9.88
CA SER A 28 41.53 -2.36 10.16
C SER A 28 41.02 -0.91 10.17
N ARG A 29 41.33 -0.16 11.23
CA ARG A 29 41.03 1.28 11.35
C ARG A 29 42.28 2.10 11.02
N PHE A 30 42.11 3.28 10.45
CA PHE A 30 43.22 4.18 10.09
C PHE A 30 43.13 5.49 10.88
N SER A 31 44.28 6.05 11.26
CA SER A 31 44.32 7.43 11.76
C SER A 31 44.06 8.43 10.61
N PRO A 32 43.63 9.67 10.88
CA PRO A 32 43.41 10.68 9.83
C PRO A 32 44.62 10.89 8.91
N ALA A 33 45.83 10.97 9.49
CA ALA A 33 47.09 11.07 8.75
C ALA A 33 47.39 9.82 7.89
N ALA A 34 47.02 8.63 8.37
CA ALA A 34 47.15 7.39 7.59
C ALA A 34 46.19 7.36 6.39
N GLN A 35 44.97 7.89 6.56
CA GLN A 35 43.98 8.00 5.49
C GLN A 35 44.42 9.01 4.42
N ASP A 36 44.97 10.15 4.82
CA ASP A 36 45.51 11.17 3.91
C ASP A 36 46.69 10.64 3.10
N PHE A 37 47.58 9.85 3.72
CA PHE A 37 48.70 9.19 3.05
C PHE A 37 48.23 8.19 1.98
N LEU A 38 47.23 7.36 2.28
CA LEU A 38 46.68 6.38 1.33
C LEU A 38 46.02 7.06 0.13
N ASN A 39 45.29 8.16 0.37
CA ASN A 39 44.64 8.95 -0.67
C ASN A 39 45.67 9.67 -1.57
N HIS A 40 46.70 10.27 -0.98
CA HIS A 40 47.74 11.00 -1.70
C HIS A 40 48.49 10.09 -2.69
N TRP A 41 48.82 8.86 -2.26
CA TRP A 41 49.56 7.90 -3.09
C TRP A 41 48.66 6.92 -3.87
N LYS A 42 47.33 7.11 -3.83
CA LYS A 42 46.31 6.28 -4.50
C LYS A 42 46.51 4.77 -4.27
N VAL A 43 46.77 4.39 -3.03
CA VAL A 43 47.04 2.99 -2.67
C VAL A 43 45.72 2.21 -2.64
N ALA A 44 45.63 1.12 -3.39
CA ALA A 44 44.45 0.26 -3.42
C ALA A 44 44.52 -0.81 -2.31
N ILE A 45 43.50 -0.85 -1.44
CA ILE A 45 43.45 -1.78 -0.31
C ILE A 45 42.68 -3.04 -0.72
N ALA A 46 43.35 -4.19 -0.64
CA ALA A 46 42.71 -5.51 -0.70
C ALA A 46 42.51 -6.04 0.72
N PHE A 47 41.47 -6.82 0.96
CA PHE A 47 41.30 -7.49 2.24
C PHE A 47 41.35 -9.00 2.00
N ASP A 48 42.24 -9.71 2.70
CA ASP A 48 42.37 -11.16 2.57
C ASP A 48 41.28 -11.87 3.37
N ASP A 49 40.54 -12.78 2.71
CA ASP A 49 39.71 -13.79 3.37
C ASP A 49 40.57 -15.02 3.70
N PRO A 50 40.56 -15.52 4.95
CA PRO A 50 41.18 -16.80 5.24
C PRO A 50 40.14 -17.91 5.00
N SER A 51 40.03 -18.43 3.77
CA SER A 51 39.57 -19.81 3.62
C SER A 51 40.13 -20.44 2.34
N GLY A 52 41.07 -21.36 2.52
CA GLY A 52 41.50 -22.31 1.50
C GLY A 52 40.50 -23.47 1.36
N SER A 53 40.33 -23.90 0.12
CA SER A 53 39.91 -25.21 -0.41
C SER A 53 40.48 -26.40 0.41
N LEU A 54 39.93 -27.62 0.60
CA LEU A 54 38.97 -28.60 -0.04
C LEU A 54 38.71 -29.75 1.01
N PRO A 55 38.12 -30.94 0.74
CA PRO A 55 36.82 -31.34 0.15
C PRO A 55 36.02 -32.40 0.97
N SER A 56 34.75 -32.62 0.57
CA SER A 56 33.92 -33.84 0.67
C SER A 56 33.77 -34.63 2.00
N GLY A 57 32.55 -34.66 2.51
CA GLY A 57 32.06 -35.68 3.45
C GLY A 57 30.58 -35.48 3.74
N GLU A 58 29.77 -36.42 3.29
CA GLU A 58 28.33 -36.51 3.57
C GLU A 58 28.03 -36.44 5.07
N LYS A 59 26.97 -35.71 5.42
CA LYS A 59 26.03 -36.07 6.49
C LYS A 59 24.78 -35.20 6.42
N GLU A 60 23.66 -35.88 6.17
CA GLU A 60 22.32 -35.41 6.50
C GLU A 60 22.25 -35.08 8.01
N ALA A 61 21.64 -33.95 8.34
CA ALA A 61 20.54 -33.84 9.31
C ALA A 61 20.27 -32.37 9.66
N SER A 62 19.04 -31.95 9.43
CA SER A 62 18.26 -30.97 10.20
C SER A 62 18.96 -29.65 10.61
N GLY A 63 18.65 -28.59 9.88
CA GLY A 63 18.73 -27.22 10.37
C GLY A 63 17.72 -26.39 9.59
N MET A 64 16.81 -25.70 10.29
CA MET A 64 15.83 -24.78 9.70
C MET A 64 16.46 -23.99 8.56
N ALA A 65 15.88 -24.08 7.37
CA ALA A 65 16.19 -23.15 6.30
C ALA A 65 15.88 -21.73 6.82
N ASP A 66 16.95 -20.96 6.95
CA ASP A 66 16.98 -19.52 7.18
C ASP A 66 15.97 -18.89 6.21
N SER A 67 14.77 -18.60 6.72
CA SER A 67 13.75 -17.93 5.95
C SER A 67 14.32 -16.56 5.64
N GLY A 68 14.55 -16.26 4.36
CA GLY A 68 15.16 -15.01 3.90
C GLY A 68 14.31 -13.75 4.14
N TRP A 69 13.67 -13.64 5.30
CA TRP A 69 13.00 -12.43 5.83
C TRP A 69 14.03 -11.39 6.32
N ASP A 70 15.28 -11.79 6.58
CA ASP A 70 16.39 -10.93 7.03
C ASP A 70 17.20 -10.33 5.87
N ARG A 71 16.52 -9.94 4.79
CA ARG A 71 17.10 -9.12 3.72
C ARG A 71 16.30 -7.82 3.62
N PRO A 72 16.95 -6.64 3.66
CA PRO A 72 16.28 -5.39 3.37
C PRO A 72 15.67 -5.48 1.97
N GLY A 73 14.34 -5.32 1.87
CA GLY A 73 13.67 -5.27 0.58
C GLY A 73 14.13 -4.03 -0.20
N GLU A 74 14.84 -4.24 -1.31
CA GLU A 74 15.14 -3.15 -2.24
C GLU A 74 13.85 -2.73 -2.94
N PHE A 75 13.32 -1.57 -2.55
CA PHE A 75 12.18 -0.97 -3.20
C PHE A 75 12.64 -0.36 -4.54
N PRO A 76 12.01 -0.70 -5.68
CA PRO A 76 12.33 -0.02 -6.93
C PRO A 76 11.71 1.37 -6.88
N VAL A 77 12.46 2.36 -6.39
CA VAL A 77 12.09 3.76 -6.62
C VAL A 77 12.42 4.02 -8.08
N VAL A 78 11.40 4.10 -8.93
CA VAL A 78 11.55 4.64 -10.28
C VAL A 78 11.87 6.13 -10.13
N LEU A 79 13.16 6.46 -9.99
CA LEU A 79 13.71 7.82 -9.93
C LEU A 79 13.83 8.43 -11.33
N SER A 80 12.80 8.33 -12.17
CA SER A 80 12.72 9.17 -13.36
C SER A 80 11.95 10.44 -13.00
N GLY A 81 12.64 11.46 -12.48
CA GLY A 81 12.05 12.74 -12.09
C GLY A 81 12.79 13.46 -10.96
N ASP A 82 12.26 14.61 -10.54
CA ASP A 82 12.74 15.35 -9.36
C ASP A 82 12.59 14.52 -8.07
N ALA A 83 13.51 14.72 -7.11
CA ALA A 83 13.46 13.99 -5.84
C ALA A 83 12.18 14.33 -5.06
N PRO A 84 11.42 13.32 -4.59
CA PRO A 84 10.16 13.54 -3.89
C PRO A 84 10.39 14.25 -2.55
N ARG A 85 9.38 15.02 -2.11
CA ARG A 85 9.46 15.96 -0.98
C ARG A 85 8.65 15.46 0.22
N CYS A 86 9.09 15.83 1.42
CA CYS A 86 8.32 15.61 2.63
C CYS A 86 7.11 16.55 2.69
N ALA A 87 5.90 16.01 2.88
CA ALA A 87 4.66 16.79 3.00
C ALA A 87 4.62 17.68 4.26
N LEU A 88 5.42 17.36 5.28
CA LEU A 88 5.48 18.13 6.53
C LEU A 88 6.42 19.34 6.46
N CYS A 89 7.58 19.22 5.80
CA CYS A 89 8.62 20.25 5.81
C CYS A 89 9.12 20.69 4.42
N GLY A 90 8.63 20.09 3.33
CA GLY A 90 8.98 20.46 1.95
C GLY A 90 10.39 20.07 1.48
N SER A 91 11.20 19.49 2.38
CA SER A 91 12.57 19.05 2.07
C SER A 91 12.57 17.81 1.18
N GLY A 92 13.56 17.70 0.28
CA GLY A 92 13.74 16.50 -0.53
C GLY A 92 14.12 15.29 0.32
N VAL A 93 13.49 14.15 0.07
CA VAL A 93 13.74 12.90 0.79
C VAL A 93 14.87 12.15 0.09
N LYS A 94 16.08 12.18 0.67
CA LYS A 94 17.26 11.46 0.15
C LYS A 94 17.37 10.04 0.69
N GLU A 95 17.11 9.87 1.99
CA GLU A 95 16.97 8.58 2.65
C GLU A 95 15.58 8.54 3.28
N LYS A 96 14.77 7.52 2.95
CA LYS A 96 13.38 7.42 3.41
C LYS A 96 13.36 7.02 4.90
N PRO A 97 12.85 7.87 5.80
CA PRO A 97 12.66 7.47 7.18
C PRO A 97 11.56 6.41 7.30
N GLU A 98 11.74 5.43 8.17
CA GLU A 98 10.80 4.30 8.32
C GLU A 98 9.37 4.73 8.70
N HIS A 99 9.21 5.88 9.36
CA HIS A 99 7.90 6.42 9.73
C HIS A 99 7.18 7.15 8.58
N MET A 100 7.78 7.23 7.40
CA MET A 100 7.21 7.87 6.22
C MET A 100 6.85 6.87 5.12
N THR A 101 5.89 7.25 4.29
CA THR A 101 5.51 6.49 3.09
C THR A 101 5.14 7.43 1.95
N GLN A 102 5.27 6.95 0.72
CA GLN A 102 4.94 7.73 -0.45
C GLN A 102 3.42 7.85 -0.58
N VAL A 103 2.93 9.08 -0.74
CA VAL A 103 1.49 9.36 -0.89
C VAL A 103 1.12 9.75 -2.32
N ASP A 104 2.04 10.24 -3.12
CA ASP A 104 1.86 10.45 -4.56
C ASP A 104 3.23 10.44 -5.25
N ALA A 105 3.27 10.70 -6.56
CA ALA A 105 4.51 10.71 -7.31
C ALA A 105 5.56 11.70 -6.74
N GLU A 106 5.13 12.77 -6.07
CA GLU A 106 5.99 13.87 -5.64
C GLU A 106 6.23 13.90 -4.13
N ARG A 107 5.41 13.23 -3.31
CA ARG A 107 5.36 13.46 -1.86
C ARG A 107 5.44 12.20 -1.02
N PHE A 108 6.17 12.33 0.09
CA PHE A 108 6.13 11.43 1.23
C PHE A 108 5.40 12.07 2.41
N ASP A 109 4.63 11.28 3.13
CA ASP A 109 3.91 11.71 4.33
C ASP A 109 4.14 10.71 5.47
N ALA A 110 3.83 11.12 6.69
CA ALA A 110 3.88 10.24 7.85
C ALA A 110 2.89 9.07 7.70
N LYS A 111 3.29 7.87 8.11
CA LYS A 111 2.45 6.65 8.06
C LYS A 111 1.14 6.76 8.86
N ASN A 112 1.01 7.74 9.76
CA ASN A 112 -0.20 7.99 10.56
C ASN A 112 -1.02 9.19 10.06
N SER A 113 -0.68 9.76 8.90
CA SER A 113 -1.39 10.92 8.36
C SER A 113 -2.84 10.57 7.99
N PRO A 114 -3.75 11.57 7.98
CA PRO A 114 -5.15 11.35 7.59
C PRO A 114 -5.30 10.65 6.24
N ARG A 115 -4.43 10.99 5.27
CA ARG A 115 -4.41 10.38 3.93
C ARG A 115 -4.07 8.89 3.97
N ILE A 116 -3.08 8.48 4.77
CA ILE A 116 -2.75 7.06 4.95
C ILE A 116 -3.83 6.31 5.73
N ARG A 117 -4.46 6.94 6.73
CA ARG A 117 -5.61 6.35 7.43
C ARG A 117 -6.77 6.08 6.48
N PHE A 118 -7.06 7.02 5.58
CA PHE A 118 -8.06 6.83 4.53
C PHE A 118 -7.73 5.64 3.64
N ARG A 119 -6.49 5.51 3.17
CA ARG A 119 -6.04 4.36 2.38
C ARG A 119 -6.26 3.03 3.11
N GLY A 120 -5.83 2.93 4.36
CA GLY A 120 -6.02 1.71 5.15
C GLY A 120 -7.51 1.36 5.36
N LYS A 121 -8.38 2.38 5.49
CA LYS A 121 -9.82 2.18 5.58
C LYS A 121 -10.43 1.72 4.25
N MET A 122 -9.99 2.28 3.12
CA MET A 122 -10.38 1.82 1.78
C MET A 122 -9.91 0.38 1.49
N ASP A 123 -8.71 0.00 1.91
CA ASP A 123 -8.20 -1.37 1.78
C ASP A 123 -9.07 -2.35 2.58
N SER A 124 -9.39 -1.98 3.83
CA SER A 124 -10.31 -2.76 4.68
C SER A 124 -11.70 -2.85 4.06
N LEU A 125 -12.22 -1.76 3.51
CA LEU A 125 -13.51 -1.73 2.81
C LEU A 125 -13.50 -2.68 1.60
N ASN A 126 -12.45 -2.65 0.77
CA ASN A 126 -12.32 -3.56 -0.36
C ASN A 126 -12.28 -5.03 0.09
N ALA A 127 -11.66 -5.34 1.23
CA ALA A 127 -11.70 -6.67 1.83
C ALA A 127 -13.14 -7.07 2.25
N TRP A 128 -13.91 -6.16 2.85
CA TRP A 128 -15.34 -6.39 3.14
C TRP A 128 -16.13 -6.68 1.86
N VAL A 129 -15.89 -5.96 0.77
CA VAL A 129 -16.53 -6.25 -0.52
C VAL A 129 -16.21 -7.67 -0.98
N MET A 130 -14.94 -8.11 -0.89
CA MET A 130 -14.54 -9.47 -1.27
C MET A 130 -15.19 -10.55 -0.40
N LEU A 131 -15.29 -10.33 0.92
CA LEU A 131 -15.97 -11.26 1.82
C LEU A 131 -17.46 -11.37 1.51
N THR A 132 -18.14 -10.23 1.30
CA THR A 132 -19.56 -10.22 0.91
C THR A 132 -19.77 -10.88 -0.46
N ALA A 133 -18.87 -10.68 -1.42
CA ALA A 133 -18.93 -11.36 -2.71
C ALA A 133 -18.73 -12.88 -2.59
N SER A 134 -17.85 -13.31 -1.68
CA SER A 134 -17.69 -14.74 -1.37
C SER A 134 -18.96 -15.33 -0.78
N ARG A 135 -19.62 -14.61 0.14
CA ARG A 135 -20.90 -15.03 0.74
C ARG A 135 -22.01 -15.12 -0.32
N ALA A 136 -22.12 -14.12 -1.19
CA ALA A 136 -23.05 -14.14 -2.31
C ALA A 136 -22.82 -15.34 -3.25
N ARG A 137 -21.55 -15.67 -3.53
CA ARG A 137 -21.18 -16.84 -4.35
C ARG A 137 -21.61 -18.14 -3.70
N THR A 138 -21.31 -18.34 -2.41
CA THR A 138 -21.70 -19.55 -1.67
C THR A 138 -23.22 -19.70 -1.60
N ALA A 139 -23.96 -18.59 -1.51
CA ALA A 139 -25.42 -18.57 -1.47
C ALA A 139 -26.08 -18.64 -2.88
N GLY A 140 -25.30 -18.80 -3.96
CA GLY A 140 -25.85 -18.99 -5.31
C GLY A 140 -26.35 -17.71 -5.99
N TYR A 141 -25.78 -16.54 -5.70
CA TYR A 141 -26.18 -15.25 -6.30
C TYR A 141 -25.14 -14.70 -7.30
N PRO A 142 -24.94 -15.31 -8.48
CA PRO A 142 -23.86 -14.94 -9.41
C PRO A 142 -23.95 -13.49 -9.90
N LYS A 143 -25.15 -12.99 -10.18
CA LYS A 143 -25.35 -11.60 -10.61
C LYS A 143 -25.01 -10.57 -9.52
N LEU A 144 -25.24 -10.92 -8.24
CA LEU A 144 -24.80 -10.07 -7.13
C LEU A 144 -23.28 -10.09 -7.01
N VAL A 145 -22.62 -11.23 -7.25
CA VAL A 145 -21.16 -11.33 -7.29
C VAL A 145 -20.58 -10.41 -8.37
N GLU A 146 -21.18 -10.35 -9.56
CA GLU A 146 -20.78 -9.43 -10.63
C GLU A 146 -20.89 -7.96 -10.18
N HIS A 147 -22.02 -7.57 -9.58
CA HIS A 147 -22.21 -6.21 -9.09
C HIS A 147 -21.23 -5.86 -7.94
N LEU A 148 -20.92 -6.81 -7.05
CA LEU A 148 -19.92 -6.62 -6.01
C LEU A 148 -18.50 -6.51 -6.59
N ALA A 149 -18.20 -7.19 -7.70
CA ALA A 149 -16.96 -7.00 -8.43
C ALA A 149 -16.84 -5.58 -9.01
N THR A 150 -17.95 -5.00 -9.48
CA THR A 150 -18.01 -3.58 -9.88
C THR A 150 -17.76 -2.65 -8.69
N VAL A 151 -18.36 -2.91 -7.53
CA VAL A 151 -18.12 -2.16 -6.28
C VAL A 151 -16.64 -2.22 -5.88
N ALA A 152 -16.00 -3.38 -5.99
CA ALA A 152 -14.58 -3.54 -5.71
C ALA A 152 -13.69 -2.79 -6.72
N ALA A 153 -14.06 -2.81 -8.01
CA ALA A 153 -13.39 -2.01 -9.03
C ALA A 153 -13.50 -0.51 -8.71
N TYR A 154 -14.65 -0.06 -8.23
CA TYR A 154 -14.84 1.33 -7.82
C TYR A 154 -14.01 1.71 -6.60
N CYS A 155 -13.81 0.80 -5.63
CA CYS A 155 -12.88 1.03 -4.52
C CYS A 155 -11.45 1.29 -5.02
N ARG A 156 -11.00 0.52 -6.02
CA ARG A 156 -9.68 0.72 -6.65
C ARG A 156 -9.60 2.02 -7.45
N GLU A 157 -10.69 2.42 -8.10
CA GLU A 157 -10.78 3.70 -8.80
C GLU A 157 -10.66 4.88 -7.83
N ILE A 158 -11.36 4.86 -6.68
CA ILE A 158 -11.22 5.88 -5.63
C ILE A 158 -9.76 5.96 -5.15
N MET A 159 -9.12 4.82 -4.88
CA MET A 159 -7.71 4.77 -4.47
C MET A 159 -6.75 5.28 -5.55
N SER A 160 -7.02 4.98 -6.82
CA SER A 160 -6.23 5.51 -7.93
C SER A 160 -6.40 7.02 -8.05
N ALA A 161 -7.63 7.53 -7.98
CA ALA A 161 -7.94 8.94 -8.07
C ALA A 161 -7.26 9.72 -6.92
N GLU A 162 -7.34 9.17 -5.72
CA GLU A 162 -6.66 9.67 -4.53
C GLU A 162 -5.14 9.75 -4.69
N TYR A 163 -4.50 8.69 -5.19
CA TYR A 163 -3.05 8.66 -5.39
C TYR A 163 -2.61 9.70 -6.42
N ASN A 164 -3.37 9.83 -7.51
CA ASN A 164 -3.05 10.71 -8.63
C ASN A 164 -3.62 12.13 -8.47
N LEU A 165 -4.26 12.44 -7.34
CA LEU A 165 -4.87 13.74 -7.06
C LEU A 165 -5.79 14.23 -8.19
N ARG A 166 -6.60 13.32 -8.73
CA ARG A 166 -7.54 13.59 -9.83
C ARG A 166 -8.98 13.37 -9.39
N PRO A 167 -9.97 13.93 -10.11
CA PRO A 167 -11.37 13.57 -9.91
C PRO A 167 -11.60 12.06 -10.05
N VAL A 168 -12.52 11.53 -9.24
CA VAL A 168 -12.96 10.14 -9.31
C VAL A 168 -13.95 10.00 -10.47
N ALA A 169 -13.83 8.91 -11.25
CA ALA A 169 -14.84 8.60 -12.26
C ALA A 169 -16.23 8.37 -11.62
N PRO A 170 -17.33 8.73 -12.29
CA PRO A 170 -18.67 8.48 -11.77
C PRO A 170 -18.96 6.98 -11.70
N ILE A 171 -19.65 6.55 -10.63
CA ILE A 171 -20.00 5.15 -10.45
C ILE A 171 -21.10 4.71 -11.43
N GLN A 172 -20.99 3.47 -11.90
CA GLN A 172 -22.07 2.76 -12.58
C GLN A 172 -22.16 1.35 -12.00
N VAL A 173 -23.34 0.93 -11.56
CA VAL A 173 -23.55 -0.40 -10.97
C VAL A 173 -24.97 -0.88 -11.24
N ALA A 174 -25.14 -2.17 -11.53
CA ALA A 174 -26.46 -2.77 -11.79
C ALA A 174 -27.27 -2.08 -12.91
N GLY A 175 -26.60 -1.39 -13.86
CA GLY A 175 -27.25 -0.59 -14.90
C GLY A 175 -27.70 0.81 -14.47
N PHE A 176 -27.38 1.23 -13.24
CA PHE A 176 -27.65 2.57 -12.72
C PHE A 176 -26.39 3.42 -12.81
N ASP A 177 -26.49 4.56 -13.49
CA ASP A 177 -25.51 5.63 -13.36
C ASP A 177 -25.68 6.39 -12.04
N GLU A 178 -24.81 7.34 -11.76
CA GLU A 178 -24.83 8.10 -10.51
C GLU A 178 -26.16 8.82 -10.23
N ALA A 179 -26.78 9.40 -11.27
CA ALA A 179 -28.03 10.13 -11.14
C ALA A 179 -29.21 9.19 -10.87
N ALA A 180 -29.30 8.09 -11.63
CA ALA A 180 -30.29 7.04 -11.44
C ALA A 180 -30.13 6.37 -10.08
N LEU A 181 -28.89 6.12 -9.64
CA LEU A 181 -28.56 5.56 -8.34
C LEU A 181 -29.09 6.46 -7.21
N ARG A 182 -28.77 7.76 -7.26
CA ARG A 182 -29.25 8.73 -6.25
C ARG A 182 -30.77 8.78 -6.21
N LYS A 183 -31.42 8.80 -7.37
CA LYS A 183 -32.88 8.83 -7.47
C LYS A 183 -33.49 7.57 -6.84
N ALA A 184 -33.00 6.39 -7.23
CA ALA A 184 -33.50 5.10 -6.77
C ALA A 184 -33.30 4.87 -5.26
N THR A 185 -32.22 5.40 -4.69
CA THR A 185 -31.91 5.25 -3.26
C THR A 185 -32.56 6.32 -2.37
N HIS A 186 -32.92 7.48 -2.94
CA HIS A 186 -33.66 8.53 -2.25
C HIS A 186 -35.15 8.22 -2.11
N ASP A 187 -35.78 7.64 -3.14
CA ASP A 187 -37.18 7.23 -3.12
C ASP A 187 -37.35 5.83 -3.74
N PRO A 188 -36.94 4.77 -3.02
CA PRO A 188 -36.97 3.41 -3.54
C PRO A 188 -38.39 2.90 -3.79
N GLN A 189 -39.38 3.43 -3.06
CA GLN A 189 -40.77 3.02 -3.24
C GLN A 189 -41.28 3.45 -4.62
N LYS A 190 -40.99 4.70 -5.01
CA LYS A 190 -41.38 5.23 -6.32
C LYS A 190 -40.57 4.62 -7.47
N GLU A 191 -39.26 4.48 -7.29
CA GLU A 191 -38.35 4.14 -8.39
C GLU A 191 -38.15 2.62 -8.57
N LEU A 192 -38.26 1.84 -7.49
CA LEU A 192 -38.01 0.40 -7.49
C LEU A 192 -39.21 -0.43 -7.04
N GLY A 193 -40.24 0.18 -6.45
CA GLY A 193 -41.43 -0.50 -5.92
C GLY A 193 -41.23 -1.14 -4.55
N VAL A 194 -40.11 -0.89 -3.88
CA VAL A 194 -39.79 -1.43 -2.55
C VAL A 194 -39.63 -0.30 -1.53
N PRO A 195 -40.10 -0.47 -0.29
CA PRO A 195 -39.96 0.56 0.73
C PRO A 195 -38.48 0.75 1.12
N HIS A 196 -38.20 1.82 1.88
CA HIS A 196 -36.91 1.93 2.53
C HIS A 196 -36.65 0.72 3.42
N LEU A 197 -35.41 0.23 3.37
CA LEU A 197 -35.01 -0.96 4.09
C LEU A 197 -34.41 -0.60 5.45
N ALA A 198 -34.86 -1.31 6.48
CA ALA A 198 -34.19 -1.40 7.77
C ALA A 198 -34.01 -2.90 8.06
N PRO A 199 -32.79 -3.45 7.90
CA PRO A 199 -32.55 -4.87 8.12
C PRO A 199 -32.97 -5.31 9.53
N ALA A 200 -33.75 -6.38 9.61
CA ALA A 200 -34.20 -7.05 10.83
C ALA A 200 -33.33 -8.27 11.14
N VAL A 201 -33.45 -8.82 12.35
CA VAL A 201 -32.64 -9.97 12.79
C VAL A 201 -32.98 -11.25 12.00
N GLU A 202 -34.22 -11.35 11.54
CA GLU A 202 -34.78 -12.49 10.81
C GLU A 202 -34.42 -12.49 9.33
N ASP A 203 -33.85 -11.40 8.81
CA ASP A 203 -33.45 -11.31 7.41
C ASP A 203 -32.33 -12.28 7.06
N ALA A 204 -32.19 -12.58 5.76
CA ALA A 204 -31.14 -13.47 5.28
C ALA A 204 -29.75 -12.89 5.58
N GLU A 205 -28.80 -13.75 5.97
CA GLU A 205 -27.42 -13.38 6.32
C GLU A 205 -26.77 -12.47 5.26
N LEU A 206 -27.06 -12.71 3.97
CA LEU A 206 -26.51 -11.93 2.88
C LEU A 206 -26.94 -10.45 2.89
N LEU A 207 -28.16 -10.16 3.36
CA LEU A 207 -28.62 -8.78 3.56
C LEU A 207 -27.85 -8.11 4.71
N HIS A 208 -27.54 -8.86 5.78
CA HIS A 208 -26.72 -8.35 6.87
C HIS A 208 -25.28 -8.05 6.41
N TRP A 209 -24.68 -8.90 5.56
CA TRP A 209 -23.36 -8.64 4.98
C TRP A 209 -23.34 -7.38 4.11
N LEU A 210 -24.38 -7.15 3.29
CA LEU A 210 -24.51 -5.92 2.53
C LEU A 210 -24.69 -4.70 3.46
N ASN A 211 -25.48 -4.83 4.52
CA ASN A 211 -25.64 -3.77 5.52
C ASN A 211 -24.32 -3.44 6.25
N VAL A 212 -23.56 -4.45 6.68
CA VAL A 212 -22.22 -4.25 7.25
C VAL A 212 -21.33 -3.52 6.25
N LEU A 213 -21.30 -3.97 4.99
CA LEU A 213 -20.53 -3.30 3.95
C LEU A 213 -20.95 -1.83 3.81
N ARG A 214 -22.25 -1.53 3.75
CA ARG A 214 -22.78 -0.16 3.67
C ARG A 214 -22.34 0.70 4.86
N THR A 215 -22.38 0.16 6.08
CA THR A 215 -21.88 0.90 7.26
C THR A 215 -20.38 1.16 7.20
N GLN A 216 -19.59 0.20 6.70
CA GLN A 216 -18.15 0.39 6.50
C GLN A 216 -17.85 1.47 5.46
N VAL A 217 -18.65 1.59 4.39
CA VAL A 217 -18.51 2.70 3.43
C VAL A 217 -18.79 4.04 4.11
N ARG A 218 -19.84 4.15 4.95
CA ARG A 218 -20.16 5.39 5.68
C ARG A 218 -19.08 5.78 6.68
N GLU A 219 -18.47 4.83 7.38
CA GLU A 219 -17.30 5.12 8.21
C GLU A 219 -16.11 5.59 7.37
N THR A 220 -15.93 5.02 6.18
CA THR A 220 -14.87 5.41 5.25
C THR A 220 -15.07 6.83 4.72
N GLU A 221 -16.31 7.25 4.50
CA GLU A 221 -16.68 8.61 4.12
C GLU A 221 -16.19 9.64 5.15
N LEU A 222 -16.34 9.35 6.45
CA LEU A 222 -15.85 10.24 7.51
C LEU A 222 -14.33 10.38 7.46
N VAL A 223 -13.62 9.26 7.27
CA VAL A 223 -12.15 9.28 7.14
C VAL A 223 -11.71 10.01 5.86
N ALA A 224 -12.51 9.95 4.79
CA ALA A 224 -12.27 10.72 3.57
C ALA A 224 -12.37 12.23 3.83
N LEU A 225 -13.39 12.67 4.58
CA LEU A 225 -13.56 14.07 4.97
C LEU A 225 -12.43 14.57 5.87
N ASP A 226 -11.90 13.72 6.75
CA ASP A 226 -10.72 14.04 7.57
C ASP A 226 -9.44 14.16 6.73
N ALA A 227 -9.31 13.32 5.70
CA ALA A 227 -8.15 13.29 4.81
C ALA A 227 -8.14 14.46 3.82
N PHE A 228 -9.31 14.82 3.30
CA PHE A 228 -9.52 15.87 2.30
C PHE A 228 -10.59 16.88 2.78
N PRO A 229 -10.33 17.66 3.83
CA PRO A 229 -11.34 18.56 4.39
C PRO A 229 -11.78 19.63 3.38
N PRO A 230 -13.09 19.94 3.30
CA PRO A 230 -13.60 21.00 2.44
C PRO A 230 -12.97 22.36 2.76
N GLY A 231 -12.63 23.15 1.74
CA GLY A 231 -11.97 24.44 1.87
C GLY A 231 -10.51 24.40 2.35
N SER A 232 -9.88 23.22 2.40
CA SER A 232 -8.47 23.08 2.77
C SER A 232 -7.55 23.01 1.55
N SER A 233 -6.25 23.22 1.74
CA SER A 233 -5.24 23.05 0.68
C SER A 233 -5.09 21.60 0.18
N ARG A 234 -5.74 20.65 0.86
CA ARG A 234 -5.79 19.22 0.51
C ARG A 234 -7.18 18.82 0.04
N GLU A 235 -8.08 19.76 -0.23
CA GLU A 235 -9.43 19.42 -0.66
C GLU A 235 -9.41 18.64 -1.98
N LEU A 236 -10.20 17.57 -2.04
CA LEU A 236 -10.48 16.80 -3.25
C LEU A 236 -11.99 16.52 -3.30
N PRO A 237 -12.80 17.50 -3.75
CA PRO A 237 -14.25 17.52 -3.52
C PRO A 237 -14.98 16.27 -4.01
N GLU A 238 -14.58 15.75 -5.17
CA GLU A 238 -15.23 14.61 -5.82
C GLU A 238 -14.98 13.30 -5.07
N LEU A 239 -13.93 13.22 -4.25
CA LEU A 239 -13.57 11.97 -3.58
C LEU A 239 -14.54 11.63 -2.44
N ALA A 240 -14.88 12.58 -1.58
CA ALA A 240 -15.88 12.35 -0.53
C ALA A 240 -17.26 12.05 -1.14
N VAL A 241 -17.61 12.74 -2.23
CA VAL A 241 -18.84 12.48 -2.99
C VAL A 241 -18.85 11.05 -3.57
N ALA A 242 -17.74 10.59 -4.13
CA ALA A 242 -17.62 9.23 -4.66
C ALA A 242 -17.82 8.16 -3.57
N VAL A 243 -17.25 8.35 -2.38
CA VAL A 243 -17.47 7.42 -1.25
C VAL A 243 -18.93 7.45 -0.79
N ASN A 244 -19.57 8.62 -0.75
CA ASN A 244 -21.00 8.74 -0.47
C ASN A 244 -21.86 7.99 -1.51
N ARG A 245 -21.52 8.11 -2.80
CA ARG A 245 -22.19 7.37 -3.88
C ARG A 245 -21.93 5.87 -3.80
N LEU A 246 -20.76 5.44 -3.35
CA LEU A 246 -20.47 4.05 -3.07
C LEU A 246 -21.39 3.47 -1.98
N SER A 247 -21.69 4.24 -0.92
CA SER A 247 -22.67 3.78 0.08
C SER A 247 -24.07 3.66 -0.52
N SER A 248 -24.41 4.53 -1.47
CA SER A 248 -25.68 4.46 -2.20
C SER A 248 -25.72 3.21 -3.09
N ALA A 249 -24.61 2.88 -3.76
CA ALA A 249 -24.49 1.69 -4.58
C ALA A 249 -24.72 0.41 -3.76
N VAL A 250 -24.09 0.29 -2.59
CA VAL A 250 -24.32 -0.87 -1.71
C VAL A 250 -25.78 -0.93 -1.26
N TYR A 251 -26.38 0.22 -0.91
CA TYR A 251 -27.80 0.27 -0.54
C TYR A 251 -28.73 -0.13 -1.70
N LEU A 252 -28.40 0.25 -2.94
CA LEU A 252 -29.12 -0.24 -4.12
C LEU A 252 -29.03 -1.76 -4.21
N LEU A 253 -27.86 -2.37 -3.96
CA LEU A 253 -27.74 -3.84 -3.96
C LEU A 253 -28.61 -4.49 -2.88
N GLU A 254 -28.72 -3.89 -1.68
CA GLU A 254 -29.65 -4.35 -0.63
C GLU A 254 -31.11 -4.33 -1.13
N LEU A 255 -31.54 -3.23 -1.74
CA LEU A 255 -32.90 -3.07 -2.27
C LEU A 255 -33.21 -4.07 -3.39
N LEU A 256 -32.28 -4.24 -4.33
CA LEU A 256 -32.41 -5.21 -5.43
C LEU A 256 -32.44 -6.66 -4.93
N LEU A 257 -31.71 -6.96 -3.83
CA LEU A 257 -31.76 -8.27 -3.19
C LEU A 257 -33.14 -8.55 -2.58
N VAL A 258 -33.69 -7.61 -1.83
CA VAL A 258 -35.01 -7.74 -1.20
C VAL A 258 -36.13 -7.78 -2.24
N ARG A 259 -35.98 -7.03 -3.35
CA ARG A 259 -36.91 -7.09 -4.49
C ARG A 259 -36.87 -8.42 -5.25
N GLY A 260 -35.80 -9.21 -5.07
CA GLY A 260 -35.64 -10.52 -5.69
C GLY A 260 -34.91 -10.50 -7.04
N ASP A 261 -34.28 -9.40 -7.44
CA ASP A 261 -33.65 -9.24 -8.77
C ASP A 261 -32.45 -10.16 -9.02
N TYR A 262 -31.87 -10.70 -7.96
CA TYR A 262 -30.72 -11.58 -8.09
C TYR A 262 -31.09 -13.03 -8.31
N GLY A 263 -32.30 -13.46 -7.90
CA GLY A 263 -32.71 -14.87 -7.84
C GLY A 263 -31.77 -15.71 -6.97
N ALA A 264 -32.28 -16.63 -6.15
CA ALA A 264 -31.41 -17.70 -5.67
C ALA A 264 -31.09 -18.57 -6.89
N GLY A 265 -29.92 -18.40 -7.50
CA GLY A 265 -29.44 -19.29 -8.54
C GLY A 265 -29.36 -20.67 -7.92
N GLY A 266 -30.33 -21.53 -8.26
CA GLY A 266 -30.45 -22.86 -7.70
C GLY A 266 -29.13 -23.62 -7.85
N LEU A 267 -28.46 -23.86 -6.74
CA LEU A 267 -27.56 -24.99 -6.57
C LEU A 267 -28.40 -26.09 -5.92
N LEU A 268 -29.10 -26.85 -6.77
CA LEU A 268 -29.43 -28.24 -6.50
C LEU A 268 -28.15 -29.08 -6.57
#